data_AF-A0A341CHL5-F1
#
_entry.id   AF-A0A341CHL5-F1
#
_cell.length_a   1.000
_cell.length_b   1.000
_cell.length_c   1.000
_cell.angle_alpha   90.00
_cell.angle_beta   90.00
_cell.angle_gamma   90.00
#
_symmetry.space_group_name_H-M   'P 1'
#
loop_
_entity.id
_entity.type
_entity.pdbx_description
1 polymer ?
#
loop_
_entity_poly.entity_id
_entity_poly.type
_entity_poly.pdbx_seq_one_letter_code
_entity_poly.pdbx_strand_id
1 'polypeptide(L)'
;MAPPSGCSLLVIGALGVFALDCFARAQKNSTLIFTKENTIRKCSCSADIRDCDYSLANLMCSCKTVLPFAVEQTSYNDHLTIWFTDTSALGPLLNFTLVRDLKLSLCSANILPTEYLAICGLKRLRISTEAKHPSPEQSLLIHDGGERESREKPMLLHQGWQTCMSISFLDMALFNRESSLKSYSIANSASMASNFPYFSYFRTFPVLSNKNYVVTFIY
;
A
#
# COMPACT_ATOMS: atom_id res chain seq x y z
N MET A 1 -15.49 -30.09 54.09
CA MET A 1 -14.91 -29.39 52.93
C MET A 1 -15.99 -29.23 51.88
N ALA A 2 -16.37 -28.00 51.55
CA ALA A 2 -16.78 -27.53 50.22
C ALA A 2 -17.18 -26.03 50.31
N PRO A 3 -16.46 -25.11 49.63
CA PRO A 3 -16.89 -23.71 49.47
C PRO A 3 -17.86 -23.57 48.28
N PRO A 4 -18.57 -22.43 48.15
CA PRO A 4 -19.62 -22.27 47.15
C PRO A 4 -19.07 -22.06 45.74
N SER A 5 -19.68 -22.77 44.79
CA SER A 5 -19.49 -22.63 43.35
C SER A 5 -20.12 -21.32 42.86
N GLY A 6 -19.34 -20.24 42.85
CA GLY A 6 -19.82 -18.91 42.45
C GLY A 6 -18.89 -18.10 41.54
N CYS A 7 -17.74 -18.67 41.13
CA CYS A 7 -16.73 -17.93 40.37
C CYS A 7 -16.67 -18.24 38.87
N SER A 8 -17.46 -19.19 38.36
CA SER A 8 -17.26 -19.66 36.98
C SER A 8 -18.04 -18.89 35.92
N LEU A 9 -19.12 -18.19 36.26
CA LEU A 9 -19.98 -17.53 35.27
C LEU A 9 -19.52 -16.12 34.86
N LEU A 10 -18.86 -15.39 35.77
CA LEU A 10 -18.39 -14.02 35.49
C LEU A 10 -17.13 -14.00 34.60
N VAL A 11 -16.30 -15.05 34.65
CA VAL A 11 -15.08 -15.16 33.85
C VAL A 11 -15.40 -15.41 32.36
N ILE A 12 -16.46 -16.18 32.08
CA ILE A 12 -16.92 -16.45 30.71
C ILE A 12 -17.52 -15.17 30.09
N GLY A 13 -18.27 -14.39 30.87
CA GLY A 13 -18.82 -13.10 30.41
C GLY A 13 -17.73 -12.07 30.08
N ALA A 14 -16.69 -11.96 30.90
CA ALA A 14 -15.58 -11.04 30.65
C ALA A 14 -14.75 -11.46 29.41
N LEU A 15 -14.44 -12.76 29.25
CA LEU A 15 -13.72 -13.28 28.08
C LEU A 15 -14.50 -13.06 26.78
N GLY A 16 -15.84 -13.17 26.81
CA GLY A 16 -16.69 -12.90 25.65
C GLY A 16 -16.66 -11.43 25.21
N VAL A 17 -16.68 -10.49 26.16
CA VAL A 17 -16.61 -9.04 25.88
C VAL A 17 -15.23 -8.63 25.38
N PHE A 18 -14.14 -9.17 25.95
CA PHE A 18 -12.79 -8.90 25.46
C PHE A 18 -12.52 -9.49 24.07
N ALA A 19 -13.09 -10.65 23.73
CA ALA A 19 -12.99 -11.19 22.37
C ALA A 19 -13.73 -10.30 21.36
N LEU A 20 -14.96 -9.87 21.67
CA LEU A 20 -15.74 -8.99 20.80
C LEU A 20 -15.09 -7.61 20.60
N ASP A 21 -14.50 -7.03 21.64
CA ASP A 21 -13.83 -5.72 21.55
C ASP A 21 -12.48 -5.80 20.81
N CYS A 22 -11.76 -6.93 20.92
CA CYS A 22 -10.59 -7.22 20.07
C CYS A 22 -10.97 -7.38 18.59
N PHE A 23 -12.08 -8.06 18.28
CA PHE A 23 -12.58 -8.19 16.92
C PHE A 23 -13.09 -6.86 16.34
N ALA A 24 -13.78 -6.05 17.15
CA ALA A 24 -14.25 -4.72 16.74
C ALA A 24 -13.09 -3.73 16.54
N ARG A 25 -12.04 -3.79 17.36
CA ARG A 25 -10.84 -2.95 17.25
C ARG A 25 -9.92 -3.36 16.09
N ALA A 26 -10.11 -4.56 15.52
CA ALA A 26 -9.40 -5.03 14.32
C ALA A 26 -10.09 -4.65 13.00
N GLN A 27 -11.30 -4.09 13.04
CA GLN A 27 -12.03 -3.65 11.85
C GLN A 27 -11.48 -2.30 11.36
N LYS A 28 -10.22 -2.29 10.91
CA LYS A 28 -9.70 -1.20 10.08
C LYS A 28 -10.34 -1.34 8.71
N ASN A 29 -11.03 -0.29 8.27
CA ASN A 29 -11.55 -0.22 6.91
C ASN A 29 -10.36 -0.24 5.94
N SER A 30 -10.16 -1.34 5.22
CA SER A 30 -9.14 -1.41 4.18
C SER A 30 -9.69 -0.79 2.90
N THR A 31 -8.85 -0.01 2.22
CA THR A 31 -9.21 0.53 0.91
C THR A 31 -8.79 -0.47 -0.15
N LEU A 32 -9.77 -1.01 -0.87
CA LEU A 32 -9.55 -1.84 -2.05
C LEU A 32 -9.85 -1.02 -3.30
N ILE A 33 -8.89 -0.93 -4.22
CA ILE A 33 -9.11 -0.37 -5.55
C ILE A 33 -8.92 -1.50 -6.55
N PHE A 34 -9.82 -1.62 -7.51
CA PHE A 34 -9.59 -2.56 -8.59
C PHE A 34 -9.97 -2.00 -9.95
N THR A 35 -9.25 -2.46 -10.97
CA THR A 35 -9.52 -2.11 -12.36
C THR A 35 -10.02 -3.33 -13.13
N LYS A 36 -11.15 -3.17 -13.81
CA LYS A 36 -11.71 -4.19 -14.70
C LYS A 36 -12.35 -3.50 -15.89
N GLU A 37 -11.96 -3.91 -17.10
CA GLU A 37 -12.55 -3.43 -18.36
C GLU A 37 -12.60 -1.89 -18.45
N ASN A 38 -11.50 -1.22 -18.08
CA ASN A 38 -11.34 0.24 -18.04
C ASN A 38 -12.17 0.99 -16.98
N THR A 39 -12.87 0.27 -16.10
CA THR A 39 -13.54 0.88 -14.95
C THR A 39 -12.68 0.75 -13.70
N ILE A 40 -12.57 1.83 -12.93
CA ILE A 40 -11.92 1.83 -11.63
C ILE A 40 -13.01 1.81 -10.55
N ARG A 41 -12.92 0.85 -9.63
CA ARG A 41 -13.78 0.79 -8.46
C ARG A 41 -12.98 1.01 -7.20
N LYS A 42 -13.47 1.90 -6.34
CA LYS A 42 -12.96 2.12 -4.98
C LYS A 42 -13.94 1.52 -4.00
N CYS A 43 -13.47 0.61 -3.18
CA CYS A 43 -14.25 -0.14 -2.21
C CYS A 43 -13.71 0.10 -0.80
N SER A 44 -14.62 0.16 0.16
CA SER A 44 -14.32 0.09 1.59
C SER A 44 -14.73 -1.28 2.09
N CYS A 45 -13.77 -2.06 2.56
CA CYS A 45 -13.98 -3.43 3.04
C CYS A 45 -13.73 -3.51 4.55
N SER A 46 -14.55 -4.27 5.27
CA SER A 46 -14.37 -4.53 6.71
C SER A 46 -13.42 -5.69 7.00
N ALA A 47 -13.10 -6.48 5.99
CA ALA A 47 -12.21 -7.64 6.06
C ALA A 47 -11.42 -7.76 4.75
N ASP A 48 -10.30 -8.47 4.80
CA ASP A 48 -9.52 -8.77 3.59
C ASP A 48 -10.31 -9.72 2.68
N ILE A 49 -10.37 -9.36 1.40
CA ILE A 49 -11.01 -10.18 0.37
C ILE A 49 -9.92 -10.97 -0.36
N ARG A 50 -10.24 -12.21 -0.74
CA ARG A 50 -9.37 -13.02 -1.59
C ARG A 50 -9.02 -12.23 -2.86
N ASP A 51 -7.73 -12.18 -3.17
CA ASP A 51 -7.23 -11.43 -4.32
C ASP A 51 -7.92 -11.86 -5.61
N CYS A 52 -8.22 -10.86 -6.45
CA CYS A 52 -8.82 -11.03 -7.78
C CYS A 52 -10.25 -11.61 -7.81
N ASP A 53 -10.91 -11.79 -6.65
CA ASP A 53 -12.33 -12.16 -6.59
C ASP A 53 -13.22 -10.90 -6.62
N TYR A 54 -13.43 -10.37 -7.81
CA TYR A 54 -14.25 -9.17 -8.03
C TYR A 54 -15.70 -9.35 -7.60
N SER A 55 -16.26 -10.55 -7.74
CA SER A 55 -17.65 -10.85 -7.38
C SER A 55 -17.82 -10.78 -5.87
N LEU A 56 -16.90 -11.41 -5.14
CA LEU A 56 -16.87 -11.37 -3.68
C LEU A 56 -16.65 -9.96 -3.15
N ALA A 57 -15.73 -9.20 -3.75
CA ALA A 57 -15.49 -7.80 -3.36
C ALA A 57 -16.74 -6.92 -3.55
N ASN A 58 -17.46 -7.06 -4.66
CA ASN A 58 -18.70 -6.30 -4.88
C ASN A 58 -19.85 -6.69 -3.93
N LEU A 59 -19.83 -7.92 -3.40
CA LEU A 59 -20.83 -8.41 -2.46
C LEU A 59 -20.52 -7.99 -1.01
N MET A 60 -19.24 -8.08 -0.61
CA MET A 60 -18.81 -7.87 0.77
C MET A 60 -18.36 -6.45 1.09
N CYS A 61 -18.03 -5.64 0.08
CA CYS A 61 -17.52 -4.29 0.28
C CYS A 61 -18.46 -3.23 -0.30
N SER A 62 -18.41 -2.03 0.29
CA SER A 62 -19.11 -0.87 -0.25
C SER A 62 -18.28 -0.26 -1.38
N CYS A 63 -18.62 -0.59 -2.62
CA CYS A 63 -17.89 -0.17 -3.82
C CYS A 63 -18.56 0.98 -4.57
N LYS A 64 -17.76 1.93 -5.05
CA LYS A 64 -18.19 2.99 -5.98
C LYS A 64 -17.28 3.03 -7.20
N THR A 65 -17.86 3.28 -8.37
CA THR A 65 -17.09 3.55 -9.58
C THR A 65 -16.52 4.96 -9.51
N VAL A 66 -15.25 5.13 -9.85
CA VAL A 66 -14.55 6.42 -9.86
C VAL A 66 -13.94 6.67 -11.23
N LEU A 67 -13.90 7.94 -11.63
CA LEU A 67 -13.25 8.34 -12.87
C LEU A 67 -11.72 8.33 -12.69
N PRO A 68 -10.95 7.91 -13.71
CA PRO A 68 -9.48 7.84 -13.65
C PRO A 68 -8.80 9.15 -13.23
N PHE A 69 -9.38 10.29 -13.60
CA PHE A 69 -8.85 11.63 -13.31
C PHE A 69 -9.41 12.27 -12.03
N ALA A 70 -10.42 11.66 -11.40
CA ALA A 70 -11.02 12.17 -10.15
C ALA A 70 -10.34 11.60 -8.89
N VAL A 71 -9.29 10.78 -9.06
CA VAL A 71 -8.48 10.26 -7.95
C VAL A 71 -7.36 11.25 -7.63
N GLU A 72 -7.71 12.48 -7.28
CA GLU A 72 -6.78 13.38 -6.59
C GLU A 72 -6.65 12.91 -5.13
N GLN A 73 -6.01 11.76 -4.92
CA GLN A 73 -5.62 11.33 -3.58
C GLN A 73 -4.13 11.58 -3.43
N THR A 74 -3.81 12.68 -2.75
CA THR A 74 -2.44 13.01 -2.34
C THR A 74 -1.90 12.02 -1.32
N SER A 75 -2.78 11.28 -0.64
CA SER A 75 -2.40 10.29 0.37
C SER A 75 -3.49 9.23 0.61
N TYR A 76 -3.03 8.04 0.99
CA TYR A 76 -3.84 7.00 1.61
C TYR A 76 -3.28 6.76 3.02
N ASN A 77 -4.11 7.00 4.04
CA ASN A 77 -3.69 6.95 5.44
C ASN A 77 -3.60 5.51 6.00
N ASP A 78 -4.30 4.56 5.37
CA ASP A 78 -4.44 3.18 5.81
C ASP A 78 -3.83 2.19 4.81
N HIS A 79 -4.03 0.90 5.06
CA HIS A 79 -3.64 -0.18 4.17
C HIS A 79 -4.40 -0.06 2.83
N LEU A 80 -3.65 0.07 1.74
CA LEU A 80 -4.19 0.16 0.39
C LEU A 80 -3.91 -1.15 -0.36
N THR A 81 -4.96 -1.78 -0.86
CA THR A 81 -4.86 -2.94 -1.75
C THR A 81 -5.32 -2.53 -3.14
N ILE A 82 -4.53 -2.83 -4.16
CA ILE A 82 -4.90 -2.61 -5.57
C ILE A 82 -4.83 -3.91 -6.35
N TRP A 83 -5.95 -4.26 -6.99
CA TRP A 83 -6.03 -5.34 -7.97
C TRP A 83 -6.03 -4.76 -9.38
N PHE A 84 -5.18 -5.27 -10.25
CA PHE A 84 -5.01 -4.71 -11.58
C PHE A 84 -4.76 -5.79 -12.62
N THR A 85 -5.08 -5.49 -13.88
CA THR A 85 -4.87 -6.36 -15.05
C THR A 85 -3.72 -5.89 -15.94
N ASP A 86 -3.36 -4.61 -15.84
CA ASP A 86 -2.33 -3.92 -16.61
C ASP A 86 -1.85 -2.66 -15.87
N THR A 87 -0.76 -2.05 -16.32
CA THR A 87 -0.11 -0.92 -15.63
C THR A 87 -0.78 0.42 -15.88
N SER A 88 -1.74 0.52 -16.81
CA SER A 88 -2.26 1.80 -17.32
C SER A 88 -2.91 2.66 -16.24
N ALA A 89 -3.60 2.03 -15.29
CA ALA A 89 -4.26 2.71 -14.19
C ALA A 89 -3.36 2.95 -12.98
N LEU A 90 -2.25 2.23 -12.85
CA LEU A 90 -1.40 2.33 -11.65
C LEU A 90 -0.65 3.66 -11.57
N GLY A 91 -0.16 4.16 -12.70
CA GLY A 91 0.50 5.47 -12.76
C GLY A 91 -0.38 6.59 -12.20
N PRO A 92 -1.59 6.81 -12.76
CA PRO A 92 -2.55 7.79 -12.24
C PRO A 92 -2.95 7.59 -10.77
N LEU A 93 -2.97 6.35 -10.27
CA LEU A 93 -3.41 6.03 -8.91
C LEU A 93 -2.31 6.18 -7.85
N LEU A 94 -1.04 5.96 -8.21
CA LEU A 94 0.05 5.77 -7.26
C LEU A 94 1.23 6.70 -7.45
N ASN A 95 1.46 7.25 -8.65
CA ASN A 95 2.63 8.08 -8.87
C ASN A 95 2.61 9.31 -7.95
N PHE A 96 3.66 9.43 -7.15
CA PHE A 96 3.87 10.44 -6.12
C PHE A 96 2.76 10.51 -5.07
N THR A 97 2.02 9.42 -4.89
CA THR A 97 0.99 9.31 -3.86
C THR A 97 1.59 8.80 -2.56
N LEU A 98 1.25 9.42 -1.43
CA LEU A 98 1.71 8.98 -0.11
C LEU A 98 0.96 7.73 0.34
N VAL A 99 1.63 6.57 0.38
CA VAL A 99 1.06 5.28 0.81
C VAL A 99 2.06 4.56 1.69
N ARG A 100 1.68 4.22 2.93
CA ARG A 100 2.59 3.55 3.88
C ARG A 100 2.61 2.03 3.74
N ASP A 101 1.46 1.42 3.50
CA ASP A 101 1.30 -0.03 3.34
C ASP A 101 0.49 -0.28 2.07
N LEU A 102 1.17 -0.85 1.08
CA LEU A 102 0.61 -1.11 -0.24
C LEU A 102 0.64 -2.61 -0.52
N LYS A 103 -0.50 -3.15 -0.95
CA LYS A 103 -0.60 -4.46 -1.56
C LYS A 103 -1.00 -4.31 -3.02
N LEU A 104 -0.25 -4.95 -3.92
CA LEU A 104 -0.52 -4.99 -5.36
C LEU A 104 -0.74 -6.43 -5.82
N SER A 105 -1.91 -6.72 -6.39
CA SER A 105 -2.22 -8.05 -6.91
C SER A 105 -2.48 -8.01 -8.41
N LEU A 106 -1.65 -8.73 -9.18
CA LEU A 106 -1.82 -8.88 -10.62
C LEU A 106 -2.86 -9.99 -10.90
N CYS A 107 -3.98 -9.59 -11.48
CA CYS A 107 -5.15 -10.43 -11.75
C CYS A 107 -5.27 -10.86 -13.21
N SER A 108 -4.18 -10.79 -13.99
CA SER A 108 -4.13 -11.22 -15.39
C SER A 108 -2.83 -11.96 -15.69
N ALA A 109 -2.84 -12.82 -16.71
CA ALA A 109 -1.66 -13.56 -17.14
C ALA A 109 -0.73 -12.71 -18.03
N ASN A 110 -0.98 -11.41 -18.13
CA ASN A 110 -0.25 -10.50 -18.99
C ASN A 110 1.20 -10.36 -18.54
N ILE A 111 2.10 -10.20 -19.50
CA ILE A 111 3.48 -9.81 -19.22
C ILE A 111 3.47 -8.29 -19.08
N LEU A 112 3.88 -7.78 -17.92
CA LEU A 112 3.98 -6.35 -17.68
C LEU A 112 5.24 -5.77 -18.32
N PRO A 113 5.19 -4.52 -18.82
CA PRO A 113 6.37 -3.85 -19.35
C PRO A 113 7.36 -3.50 -18.22
N THR A 114 8.62 -3.24 -18.60
CA THR A 114 9.63 -2.66 -17.70
C THR A 114 9.37 -1.17 -17.52
N GLU A 115 8.36 -0.86 -16.71
CA GLU A 115 7.97 0.48 -16.30
C GLU A 115 8.16 0.63 -14.79
N TYR A 116 8.37 1.85 -14.32
CA TYR A 116 8.51 2.13 -12.89
C TYR A 116 7.30 2.88 -12.36
N LEU A 117 6.85 2.54 -11.16
CA LEU A 117 5.95 3.38 -10.36
C LEU A 117 6.74 4.11 -9.30
N ALA A 118 6.41 5.37 -9.05
CA ALA A 118 7.06 6.21 -8.06
C ALA A 118 6.11 6.43 -6.87
N ILE A 119 6.37 5.81 -5.71
CA ILE A 119 5.45 5.84 -4.56
C ILE A 119 6.09 6.60 -3.40
N CYS A 120 5.35 7.47 -2.74
CA CYS A 120 5.83 8.25 -1.60
C CYS A 120 5.57 7.54 -0.27
N GLY A 121 6.56 7.53 0.63
CA GLY A 121 6.40 7.13 2.04
C GLY A 121 6.15 5.64 2.29
N LEU A 122 6.47 4.77 1.33
CA LEU A 122 6.24 3.33 1.41
C LEU A 122 7.08 2.69 2.53
N LYS A 123 6.41 2.00 3.46
CA LYS A 123 7.04 1.23 4.56
C LYS A 123 6.90 -0.28 4.36
N ARG A 124 5.77 -0.71 3.80
CA ARG A 124 5.49 -2.13 3.49
C ARG A 124 4.94 -2.25 2.09
N LEU A 125 5.52 -3.15 1.31
CA LEU A 125 5.00 -3.58 0.03
C LEU A 125 4.64 -5.06 0.11
N ARG A 126 3.45 -5.41 -0.35
CA ARG A 126 3.04 -6.78 -0.62
C ARG A 126 2.70 -6.94 -2.10
N ILE A 127 3.12 -8.04 -2.69
CA ILE A 127 2.77 -8.38 -4.07
C ILE A 127 2.18 -9.77 -4.16
N SER A 128 1.26 -9.95 -5.10
CA SER A 128 0.63 -11.23 -5.40
C SER A 128 0.39 -11.36 -6.90
N THR A 129 0.51 -12.58 -7.42
CA THR A 129 0.21 -12.91 -8.83
C THR A 129 -0.68 -14.13 -8.87
N GLU A 130 -1.94 -13.98 -9.26
CA GLU A 130 -2.90 -15.10 -9.28
C GLU A 130 -2.90 -15.85 -10.63
N ALA A 131 -2.58 -15.17 -11.74
CA ALA A 131 -3.02 -15.63 -13.06
C ALA A 131 -2.11 -16.60 -13.81
N LYS A 132 -0.84 -16.79 -13.41
CA LYS A 132 0.07 -17.73 -14.11
C LYS A 132 0.40 -18.95 -13.25
N HIS A 133 0.75 -18.75 -11.99
CA HIS A 133 0.90 -19.78 -10.97
C HIS A 133 0.61 -19.08 -9.64
N PRO A 134 -0.19 -19.66 -8.72
CA PRO A 134 -0.37 -19.11 -7.39
C PRO A 134 0.98 -19.09 -6.67
N SER A 135 1.74 -18.02 -6.85
CA SER A 135 2.95 -17.79 -6.10
C SER A 135 2.54 -17.26 -4.72
N PRO A 136 3.22 -17.66 -3.65
CA PRO A 136 2.90 -17.14 -2.33
C PRO A 136 3.08 -15.61 -2.34
N GLU A 137 2.18 -14.91 -1.65
CA GLU A 137 2.31 -13.46 -1.45
C GLU A 137 3.70 -13.14 -0.92
N GLN A 138 4.39 -12.21 -1.57
CA GLN A 138 5.70 -11.73 -1.13
C GLN A 138 5.52 -10.40 -0.40
N SER A 139 6.21 -10.23 0.73
CA SER A 139 6.19 -9.01 1.52
C SER A 139 7.60 -8.46 1.69
N LEU A 140 7.74 -7.16 1.48
CA LEU A 140 8.96 -6.41 1.70
C LEU A 140 8.70 -5.29 2.73
N LEU A 141 9.56 -5.23 3.73
CA LEU A 141 9.61 -4.13 4.70
C LEU A 141 10.75 -3.19 4.32
N ILE A 142 10.43 -1.91 4.17
CA ILE A 142 11.39 -0.86 3.85
C ILE A 142 11.71 -0.15 5.15
N HIS A 143 12.92 -0.35 5.64
CA HIS A 143 13.41 0.33 6.83
C HIS A 143 13.88 1.73 6.46
N ASP A 144 13.31 2.74 7.12
CA ASP A 144 13.84 4.10 7.04
C ASP A 144 14.98 4.23 8.05
N GLY A 145 16.17 4.60 7.60
CA GLY A 145 17.36 4.74 8.45
C GLY A 145 17.31 5.91 9.44
N GLY A 146 16.16 6.60 9.53
CA GLY A 146 16.01 7.87 10.23
C GLY A 146 14.76 7.96 11.11
N GLU A 147 14.31 6.88 11.75
CA GLU A 147 13.21 6.93 12.73
C GLU A 147 13.66 7.63 14.03
N ARG A 148 13.91 8.95 13.95
CA ARG A 148 13.73 9.85 15.09
C ARG A 148 12.26 10.17 15.14
N GLU A 149 11.55 9.62 16.13
CA GLU A 149 10.21 10.07 16.51
C GLU A 149 10.23 11.59 16.75
N SER A 150 9.90 12.40 15.75
CA SER A 150 9.54 13.79 16.00
C SER A 150 8.17 13.79 16.67
N ARG A 151 8.15 14.05 17.97
CA ARG A 151 6.95 14.29 18.79
C ARG A 151 6.28 15.62 18.45
N GLU A 152 6.17 15.98 17.17
CA GLU A 152 5.44 17.16 16.74
C GLU A 152 4.24 16.74 15.89
N LYS A 153 3.07 17.02 16.44
CA LYS A 153 1.77 16.82 15.81
C LYS A 153 1.71 17.75 14.59
N PRO A 154 1.69 17.25 13.33
CA PRO A 154 1.66 18.15 12.18
C PRO A 154 0.29 18.84 12.11
N MET A 155 0.29 20.17 12.17
CA MET A 155 -0.91 20.97 11.92
C MET A 155 -1.39 20.70 10.48
N LEU A 156 -2.66 20.36 10.35
CA LEU A 156 -3.38 20.18 9.08
C LEU A 156 -3.43 21.51 8.33
N LEU A 157 -2.44 21.77 7.47
CA LEU A 157 -2.43 22.93 6.58
C LEU A 157 -1.82 22.52 5.23
N HIS A 158 -2.70 22.28 4.24
CA HIS A 158 -2.40 22.08 2.81
C HIS A 158 -1.04 21.40 2.51
N GLN A 159 -0.93 20.09 2.78
CA GLN A 159 0.36 19.42 3.00
C GLN A 159 0.53 18.10 2.22
N GLY A 160 0.31 18.10 0.90
CA GLY A 160 0.52 16.89 0.08
C GLY A 160 2.00 16.53 -0.12
N TRP A 161 2.85 17.52 -0.37
CA TRP A 161 4.22 17.30 -0.85
C TRP A 161 5.31 17.36 0.22
N GLN A 162 5.13 18.17 1.27
CA GLN A 162 6.15 18.33 2.33
C GLN A 162 6.37 17.05 3.16
N THR A 163 5.53 16.03 2.98
CA THR A 163 5.51 14.78 3.76
C THR A 163 6.17 13.60 3.03
N CYS A 164 6.50 13.72 1.74
CA CYS A 164 7.18 12.67 0.97
C CYS A 164 8.71 12.73 1.17
N MET A 165 9.19 12.33 2.35
CA MET A 165 10.64 12.29 2.66
C MET A 165 11.35 11.04 2.11
N SER A 166 10.58 10.02 1.73
CA SER A 166 11.07 8.82 1.06
C SER A 166 10.26 8.53 -0.20
N ILE A 167 10.94 8.09 -1.25
CA ILE A 167 10.35 7.69 -2.53
C ILE A 167 10.82 6.30 -2.90
N SER A 168 9.89 5.46 -3.33
CA SER A 168 10.15 4.09 -3.78
C SER A 168 9.85 3.97 -5.26
N PHE A 169 10.81 3.50 -6.03
CA PHE A 169 10.66 3.14 -7.43
C PHE A 169 10.46 1.64 -7.55
N LEU A 170 9.28 1.24 -8.02
CA LEU A 170 8.86 -0.14 -8.17
C LEU A 170 8.92 -0.56 -9.63
N ASP A 171 9.79 -1.51 -9.98
CA ASP A 171 9.87 -2.10 -11.33
C ASP A 171 8.66 -3.01 -11.58
N MET A 172 7.76 -2.64 -12.49
CA MET A 172 6.58 -3.44 -12.81
C MET A 172 6.91 -4.79 -13.45
N ALA A 173 8.10 -4.95 -14.04
CA ALA A 173 8.52 -6.24 -14.57
C ALA A 173 8.73 -7.30 -13.49
N LEU A 174 8.78 -6.93 -12.20
CA LEU A 174 8.90 -7.90 -11.10
C LEU A 174 7.73 -8.88 -11.04
N PHE A 175 6.52 -8.48 -11.49
CA PHE A 175 5.35 -9.37 -11.50
C PHE A 175 5.42 -10.45 -12.58
N ASN A 176 6.37 -10.33 -13.51
CA ASN A 176 6.64 -11.35 -14.51
C ASN A 176 7.63 -12.42 -14.03
N ARG A 177 8.33 -12.15 -12.91
CA ARG A 177 9.48 -12.94 -12.46
C ARG A 177 9.07 -13.80 -11.28
N GLU A 178 9.64 -15.00 -11.21
CA GLU A 178 9.56 -15.87 -10.02
C GLU A 178 10.62 -15.52 -8.96
N SER A 179 11.32 -14.40 -9.15
CA SER A 179 12.37 -13.96 -8.24
C SER A 179 11.78 -13.38 -6.96
N SER A 180 12.53 -13.48 -5.87
CA SER A 180 12.18 -12.83 -4.62
C SER A 180 12.29 -11.32 -4.72
N LEU A 181 11.35 -10.61 -4.09
CA LEU A 181 11.40 -9.15 -3.93
C LEU A 181 12.70 -8.71 -3.28
N LYS A 182 13.39 -7.78 -3.93
CA LYS A 182 14.59 -7.14 -3.39
C LYS A 182 14.41 -5.64 -3.35
N SER A 183 15.13 -4.99 -2.45
CA SER A 183 15.20 -3.54 -2.44
C SER A 183 16.57 -3.02 -2.06
N TYR A 184 16.86 -1.83 -2.55
CA TYR A 184 18.08 -1.09 -2.24
C TYR A 184 17.74 0.37 -1.98
N SER A 185 18.15 0.89 -0.83
CA SER A 185 17.87 2.26 -0.39
C SER A 185 19.13 3.11 -0.34
N ILE A 186 19.02 4.35 -0.82
CA ILE A 186 20.09 5.35 -0.81
C ILE A 186 19.57 6.56 -0.01
N ALA A 187 20.26 6.90 1.09
CA ALA A 187 19.96 8.07 1.90
C ALA A 187 20.81 9.29 1.47
N ASN A 188 20.29 10.49 1.71
CA ASN A 188 21.03 11.76 1.61
C ASN A 188 21.61 12.05 0.20
N SER A 189 20.74 11.98 -0.80
CA SER A 189 21.14 12.20 -2.19
C SER A 189 20.74 13.59 -2.68
N ALA A 190 21.50 14.61 -2.27
CA ALA A 190 21.27 16.01 -2.66
C ALA A 190 21.33 16.26 -4.20
N SER A 191 21.68 15.25 -5.01
CA SER A 191 21.76 15.34 -6.47
C SER A 191 21.27 14.08 -7.21
N MET A 192 20.17 13.45 -6.78
CA MET A 192 19.59 12.26 -7.44
C MET A 192 19.43 12.40 -8.97
N ALA A 193 18.97 13.56 -9.44
CA ALA A 193 18.84 13.82 -10.87
C ALA A 193 20.17 13.78 -11.65
N SER A 194 21.31 14.07 -11.00
CA SER A 194 22.63 13.94 -11.62
C SER A 194 23.14 12.51 -11.61
N ASN A 195 22.78 11.72 -10.59
CA ASN A 195 23.21 10.33 -10.46
C ASN A 195 22.40 9.38 -11.37
N PHE A 196 21.16 9.75 -11.72
CA PHE A 196 20.27 8.97 -12.58
C PHE A 196 19.66 9.82 -13.72
N PRO A 197 20.49 10.34 -14.65
CA PRO A 197 20.05 11.32 -15.66
C PRO A 197 19.01 10.77 -16.65
N TYR A 198 18.92 9.45 -16.78
CA TYR A 198 18.00 8.74 -17.68
C TYR A 198 16.66 8.38 -17.02
N PHE A 199 16.53 8.57 -15.71
CA PHE A 199 15.33 8.20 -14.99
C PHE A 199 14.40 9.43 -14.93
N SER A 200 13.52 9.52 -15.93
CA SER A 200 12.65 10.68 -16.21
C SER A 200 11.78 11.10 -15.02
N TYR A 201 11.45 10.18 -14.12
CA TYR A 201 10.72 10.45 -12.89
C TYR A 201 11.42 11.45 -11.96
N PHE A 202 12.74 11.57 -11.98
CA PHE A 202 13.44 12.61 -11.20
C PHE A 202 13.31 14.01 -11.79
N ARG A 203 12.88 14.14 -13.06
CA ARG A 203 12.60 15.43 -13.69
C ARG A 203 11.19 15.92 -13.39
N THR A 204 10.24 15.00 -13.23
CA THR A 204 8.84 15.31 -12.87
C THR A 204 8.65 15.48 -11.37
N PHE A 205 9.51 14.87 -10.55
CA PHE A 205 9.61 15.17 -9.14
C PHE A 205 10.21 16.58 -8.98
N PRO A 206 9.50 17.57 -8.39
CA PRO A 206 10.16 18.78 -7.94
C PRO A 206 11.14 18.36 -6.83
N VAL A 207 12.40 18.18 -7.24
CA VAL A 207 13.55 18.05 -6.35
C VAL A 207 13.56 19.32 -5.51
N LEU A 208 12.86 19.28 -4.38
CA LEU A 208 12.90 20.35 -3.40
C LEU A 208 14.34 20.41 -2.94
N SER A 209 14.99 21.51 -3.31
CA SER A 209 16.36 21.78 -2.94
C SER A 209 16.57 21.57 -1.44
N ASN A 210 17.72 20.97 -1.10
CA ASN A 210 18.31 20.96 0.24
C ASN A 210 17.64 20.12 1.35
N LYS A 211 16.80 19.12 1.04
CA LYS A 211 16.34 18.14 2.05
C LYS A 211 16.91 16.75 1.82
N ASN A 212 17.21 16.03 2.90
CA ASN A 212 17.67 14.64 2.86
C ASN A 212 16.48 13.74 2.49
N TYR A 213 16.48 13.20 1.27
CA TYR A 213 15.51 12.21 0.82
C TYR A 213 16.13 10.82 0.80
N VAL A 214 15.30 9.80 1.10
CA VAL A 214 15.65 8.39 0.90
C VAL A 214 14.99 7.89 -0.37
N VAL A 215 15.79 7.30 -1.26
CA VAL A 215 15.29 6.69 -2.50
C VAL A 215 15.47 5.19 -2.40
N THR A 216 14.40 4.44 -2.59
CA THR A 216 14.41 2.97 -2.59
C THR A 216 14.07 2.46 -3.98
N PHE A 217 14.90 1.58 -4.53
CA PHE A 217 14.60 0.83 -5.74
C PHE A 217 14.13 -0.57 -5.35
N ILE A 218 13.04 -1.04 -5.95
CA ILE A 218 12.40 -2.33 -5.68
C ILE A 218 12.27 -3.09 -7.00
N TYR A 219 12.76 -4.34 -7.02
CA TYR A 219 12.88 -5.16 -8.24
C TYR A 219 12.85 -6.68 -7.95
#